data_AF-A0A8C0H848-F1
#
_entry.id   AF-A0A8C0H848-F1
#
_cell.length_a   1.000
_cell.length_b   1.000
_cell.length_c   1.000
_cell.angle_alpha   90.00
_cell.angle_beta   90.00
_cell.angle_gamma   90.00
#
_symmetry.space_group_name_H-M   'P 1'
#
loop_
_entity.id
_entity.type
_entity.pdbx_description
1 polymer ?
#
loop_
_entity_poly.entity_id
_entity_poly.type
_entity_poly.pdbx_seq_one_letter_code
_entity_poly.pdbx_strand_id
1 'polypeptide(L)'
;LAPDPTTCFLVYPCKLGRVPLREGNWLQWGHGGSCVGVEEDAAADIDLYHCPNCQLAHGPSVMKRRRGPQRQQDAGLSREAGTTVRTGSAQFIKELRARTFPSADEVILKPSGAQLTVEFLEENSFSVPILVLKKEGLGMTLPPPSFTVRDIEHHVGPDREIDVIDVSRQADLRMRLGDFVSYFCAARRDKVLNVISLEFSESRLSNLVETPKIVRKLSWVENLWPGESVFERPSVQKYCLMGTQGSYTDFHIDFGGTSVWYHVLWGEKIFYLVRPSPANLARFEAWSSSSNQSETFFGDQAEHCYRCPLRQGQTLFIPTGWIHAVLTPVDCLAFGGNFLHSLNIEMQLKAYEIEKRLSTADLFRFPNFETICWYVGKHLLDIFRGLRENRRHPATYLVHGAKALNTAFRAWTRREASGSAPGAGSDQFTGGRKMLRDEELSRPSPASAASWGWRGGVGLTEAPALGCVCSTTVTQLC
;
A
#
# COMPACT_ATOMS: atom_id res chain seq x y z
N LEU A 1 -43.35 -25.79 -14.11
CA LEU A 1 -42.01 -26.30 -13.76
C LEU A 1 -41.15 -25.08 -13.51
N ALA A 2 -40.86 -24.80 -12.24
CA ALA A 2 -40.05 -23.67 -11.80
C ALA A 2 -38.60 -23.83 -12.30
N PRO A 3 -37.92 -22.74 -12.72
CA PRO A 3 -36.48 -22.78 -12.90
C PRO A 3 -35.76 -22.55 -11.57
N ASP A 4 -34.76 -23.40 -11.36
CA ASP A 4 -33.82 -23.53 -10.24
C ASP A 4 -32.98 -22.25 -10.01
N PRO A 5 -32.80 -21.78 -8.75
CA PRO A 5 -31.99 -20.61 -8.44
C PRO A 5 -30.56 -21.03 -8.04
N THR A 6 -29.64 -21.17 -9.00
CA THR A 6 -28.20 -21.26 -8.67
C THR A 6 -27.33 -20.52 -9.69
N THR A 7 -26.65 -19.49 -9.18
CA THR A 7 -25.34 -18.98 -9.60
C THR A 7 -25.15 -18.48 -11.04
N CYS A 8 -25.06 -17.16 -11.21
CA CYS A 8 -24.38 -16.57 -12.35
C CYS A 8 -22.92 -16.29 -11.96
N PHE A 9 -22.02 -17.20 -12.34
CA PHE A 9 -20.59 -16.95 -12.43
C PHE A 9 -20.25 -16.53 -13.86
N LEU A 10 -19.45 -15.47 -14.02
CA LEU A 10 -18.55 -15.33 -15.17
C LEU A 10 -17.30 -14.57 -14.71
N VAL A 11 -16.17 -15.28 -14.76
CA VAL A 11 -14.80 -14.82 -14.53
C VAL A 11 -14.18 -14.44 -15.88
N TYR A 12 -13.23 -13.49 -15.87
CA TYR A 12 -12.26 -13.00 -16.91
C TYR A 12 -12.53 -11.60 -17.53
N PRO A 13 -11.45 -10.91 -17.96
CA PRO A 13 -10.44 -10.21 -17.18
C PRO A 13 -10.78 -8.70 -17.05
N CYS A 14 -10.12 -8.03 -16.10
CA CYS A 14 -10.20 -6.61 -15.78
C CYS A 14 -10.74 -5.68 -16.89
N LYS A 15 -11.99 -5.19 -16.72
CA LYS A 15 -12.46 -3.95 -17.35
C LYS A 15 -12.82 -2.97 -16.22
N LEU A 16 -11.99 -1.93 -16.13
CA LEU A 16 -12.10 -0.78 -15.25
C LEU A 16 -13.45 -0.08 -15.44
N GLY A 17 -14.07 0.31 -14.32
CA GLY A 17 -15.44 0.82 -14.22
C GLY A 17 -16.27 0.14 -13.12
N ARG A 18 -15.64 -0.27 -12.01
CA ARG A 18 -16.35 -0.85 -10.86
C ARG A 18 -16.79 0.27 -9.93
N VAL A 19 -18.09 0.36 -9.71
CA VAL A 19 -18.71 1.18 -8.67
C VAL A 19 -18.87 0.29 -7.42
N PRO A 20 -18.49 0.73 -6.21
CA PRO A 20 -18.74 -0.03 -4.99
C PRO A 20 -20.25 -0.02 -4.69
N LEU A 21 -20.85 -1.20 -4.63
CA LEU A 21 -22.28 -1.39 -4.40
C LEU A 21 -22.46 -2.47 -3.34
N ARG A 22 -23.00 -2.10 -2.17
CA ARG A 22 -23.14 -2.99 -1.01
C ARG A 22 -24.47 -3.76 -1.09
N GLU A 23 -24.40 -5.08 -0.96
CA GLU A 23 -25.55 -5.98 -0.84
C GLU A 23 -25.91 -6.22 0.64
N GLY A 24 -27.19 -6.45 0.91
CA GLY A 24 -27.64 -7.01 2.19
C GLY A 24 -27.32 -8.49 2.26
N ASN A 25 -26.40 -8.86 3.15
CA ASN A 25 -26.03 -10.23 3.58
C ASN A 25 -25.33 -11.17 2.58
N TRP A 26 -25.00 -10.75 1.37
CA TRP A 26 -24.01 -11.38 0.49
C TRP A 26 -23.13 -10.27 -0.12
N LEU A 27 -21.92 -10.55 -0.61
CA LEU A 27 -21.02 -9.54 -1.18
C LEU A 27 -20.70 -9.95 -2.63
N GLN A 28 -21.33 -9.31 -3.61
CA GLN A 28 -21.04 -9.52 -5.03
C GLN A 28 -20.77 -8.20 -5.77
N TRP A 29 -19.74 -8.19 -6.64
CA TRP A 29 -19.33 -7.02 -7.43
C TRP A 29 -19.85 -7.13 -8.86
N GLY A 30 -20.37 -6.03 -9.43
CA GLY A 30 -20.86 -5.95 -10.82
C GLY A 30 -20.24 -4.80 -11.62
N HIS A 31 -20.23 -4.91 -12.95
CA HIS A 31 -19.85 -3.80 -13.85
C HIS A 31 -21.04 -2.85 -14.03
N GLY A 32 -20.88 -1.59 -13.65
CA GLY A 32 -21.95 -0.57 -13.65
C GLY A 32 -22.63 -0.43 -15.02
N GLY A 33 -21.89 0.04 -16.03
CA GLY A 33 -22.47 0.38 -17.33
C GLY A 33 -22.97 -0.82 -18.15
N SER A 34 -22.12 -1.83 -18.39
CA SER A 34 -22.43 -2.89 -19.38
C SER A 34 -23.32 -4.03 -18.88
N CYS A 35 -23.41 -4.24 -17.56
CA CYS A 35 -24.06 -5.42 -17.00
C CYS A 35 -25.31 -5.08 -16.19
N VAL A 36 -25.38 -3.88 -15.60
CA VAL A 36 -26.50 -3.50 -14.73
C VAL A 36 -27.08 -2.12 -15.02
N GLY A 37 -26.62 -1.44 -16.08
CA GLY A 37 -27.20 -0.17 -16.55
C GLY A 37 -27.02 1.01 -15.60
N VAL A 38 -25.96 1.02 -14.79
CA VAL A 38 -25.62 2.11 -13.88
C VAL A 38 -24.41 2.87 -14.42
N GLU A 39 -24.65 4.06 -14.95
CA GLU A 39 -23.60 5.00 -15.36
C GLU A 39 -22.81 5.50 -14.14
N GLU A 40 -21.51 5.81 -14.32
CA GLU A 40 -20.63 6.27 -13.23
C GLU A 40 -21.17 7.52 -12.52
N ASP A 41 -21.83 8.42 -13.24
CA ASP A 41 -22.41 9.62 -12.65
C ASP A 41 -23.66 9.33 -11.80
N ALA A 42 -24.45 8.33 -12.21
CA ALA A 42 -25.65 7.91 -11.50
C ALA A 42 -25.32 7.10 -10.24
N ALA A 43 -24.16 6.43 -10.21
CA ALA A 43 -23.68 5.70 -9.05
C ALA A 43 -23.54 6.57 -7.80
N ALA A 44 -23.14 7.84 -7.96
CA ALA A 44 -22.98 8.76 -6.84
C ALA A 44 -24.29 9.05 -6.10
N ASP A 45 -25.45 8.90 -6.75
CA ASP A 45 -26.76 9.13 -6.13
C ASP A 45 -27.31 7.90 -5.38
N ILE A 46 -26.66 6.73 -5.50
CA ILE A 46 -27.10 5.46 -4.89
C ILE A 46 -26.47 5.31 -3.50
N ASP A 47 -27.30 5.05 -2.48
CA ASP A 47 -26.86 4.80 -1.10
C ASP A 47 -26.69 3.30 -0.83
N LEU A 48 -27.71 2.52 -1.20
CA LEU A 48 -27.68 1.05 -1.18
C LEU A 48 -28.16 0.52 -2.53
N TYR A 49 -27.34 -0.30 -3.17
CA TYR A 49 -27.67 -0.82 -4.48
C TYR A 49 -28.30 -2.19 -4.42
N HIS A 50 -29.38 -2.38 -5.16
CA HIS A 50 -29.99 -3.68 -5.41
C HIS A 50 -29.82 -4.04 -6.88
N CYS A 51 -29.14 -5.16 -7.15
CA CYS A 51 -29.02 -5.70 -8.51
C CYS A 51 -30.39 -6.16 -9.06
N PRO A 52 -30.55 -6.35 -10.38
CA PRO A 52 -31.84 -6.72 -10.98
C PRO A 52 -32.53 -7.91 -10.32
N ASN A 53 -31.76 -8.91 -9.86
CA ASN A 53 -32.29 -10.07 -9.15
C ASN A 53 -32.75 -9.71 -7.72
N CYS A 54 -31.97 -8.94 -6.97
CA CYS A 54 -32.31 -8.50 -5.61
C CYS A 54 -33.48 -7.53 -5.60
N GLN A 55 -33.69 -6.75 -6.67
CA GLN A 55 -34.83 -5.84 -6.77
C GLN A 55 -36.17 -6.56 -6.67
N LEU A 56 -36.24 -7.82 -7.11
CA LEU A 56 -37.45 -8.64 -7.04
C LEU A 56 -37.85 -8.98 -5.60
N ALA A 57 -36.88 -9.12 -4.69
CA ALA A 57 -37.11 -9.51 -3.30
C ALA A 57 -37.06 -8.34 -2.32
N HIS A 58 -36.24 -7.32 -2.61
CA HIS A 58 -35.91 -6.23 -1.69
C HIS A 58 -36.31 -4.85 -2.20
N GLY A 59 -36.95 -4.77 -3.36
CA GLY A 59 -37.33 -3.51 -4.00
C GLY A 59 -36.16 -2.80 -4.69
N PRO A 60 -36.39 -1.64 -5.34
CA PRO A 60 -35.34 -0.92 -6.07
C PRO A 60 -34.19 -0.45 -5.16
N SER A 61 -33.06 -0.10 -5.77
CA SER A 61 -31.92 0.51 -5.06
C SER A 61 -32.36 1.73 -4.24
N VAL A 62 -31.79 1.87 -3.04
CA VAL A 62 -32.04 3.01 -2.16
C VAL A 62 -31.17 4.18 -2.60
N MET A 63 -31.82 5.28 -2.96
CA MET A 63 -31.14 6.51 -3.36
C MET A 63 -30.83 7.38 -2.14
N LYS A 64 -29.74 8.16 -2.21
CA LYS A 64 -29.41 9.17 -1.20
C LYS A 64 -30.57 10.18 -1.10
N ARG A 65 -30.99 10.52 0.12
CA ARG A 65 -32.09 11.49 0.34
C ARG A 65 -31.67 12.91 -0.11
N ARG A 66 -32.12 13.36 -1.28
CA ARG A 66 -32.02 14.77 -1.69
C ARG A 66 -32.94 15.64 -0.83
N ARG A 67 -32.39 16.66 -0.16
CA ARG A 67 -33.17 17.69 0.54
C ARG A 67 -33.45 18.85 -0.42
N GLY A 68 -34.61 18.86 -1.09
CA GLY A 68 -35.13 20.04 -1.82
C GLY A 68 -35.94 19.73 -3.09
N PRO A 69 -36.93 20.56 -3.47
CA PRO A 69 -37.81 20.30 -4.61
C PRO A 69 -37.24 20.77 -5.96
N GLN A 70 -37.39 19.92 -6.98
CA GLN A 70 -36.96 20.12 -8.38
C GLN A 70 -37.94 21.05 -9.12
N ARG A 71 -37.44 22.11 -9.77
CA ARG A 71 -38.13 22.79 -10.88
C ARG A 71 -37.26 22.72 -12.14
N GLN A 72 -37.92 22.44 -13.27
CA GLN A 72 -37.36 22.27 -14.62
C GLN A 72 -36.36 23.38 -14.99
N GLN A 73 -35.19 22.99 -15.50
CA GLN A 73 -34.13 23.91 -15.95
C GLN A 73 -34.18 24.09 -17.47
N ASP A 74 -34.44 25.33 -17.87
CA ASP A 74 -33.93 25.92 -19.11
C ASP A 74 -32.51 26.47 -18.87
N ALA A 75 -31.75 26.53 -19.95
CA ALA A 75 -30.33 26.89 -20.01
C ALA A 75 -30.01 28.28 -19.43
N GLY A 76 -28.96 28.35 -18.59
CA GLY A 76 -28.32 29.62 -18.22
C GLY A 76 -27.66 29.62 -16.85
N LEU A 77 -26.32 29.55 -16.85
CA LEU A 77 -25.39 30.09 -15.84
C LEU A 77 -25.99 30.39 -14.45
N SER A 78 -25.97 29.42 -13.55
CA SER A 78 -26.07 29.70 -12.11
C SER A 78 -25.16 28.76 -11.32
N ARG A 79 -24.48 29.32 -10.30
CA ARG A 79 -23.74 28.56 -9.29
C ARG A 79 -24.71 27.57 -8.66
N GLU A 80 -24.52 26.28 -8.89
CA GLU A 80 -25.25 25.21 -8.19
C GLU A 80 -24.89 25.23 -6.70
N ALA A 81 -25.67 25.97 -5.92
CA ALA A 81 -25.73 25.79 -4.48
C ALA A 81 -26.49 24.48 -4.20
N GLY A 82 -25.80 23.34 -4.27
CA GLY A 82 -26.41 22.04 -3.99
C GLY A 82 -25.62 20.81 -4.40
N THR A 83 -24.61 20.93 -5.27
CA THR A 83 -23.75 19.80 -5.65
C THR A 83 -22.56 19.68 -4.69
N THR A 84 -22.45 18.54 -4.02
CA THR A 84 -21.30 18.20 -3.18
C THR A 84 -20.04 18.18 -4.04
N VAL A 85 -18.98 18.84 -3.57
CA VAL A 85 -17.73 18.98 -4.32
C VAL A 85 -17.06 17.61 -4.42
N ARG A 86 -16.93 17.08 -5.63
CA ARG A 86 -16.25 15.80 -5.88
C ARG A 86 -14.74 15.93 -5.78
N THR A 87 -14.10 14.98 -5.11
CA THR A 87 -12.64 14.84 -5.01
C THR A 87 -12.00 14.85 -6.40
N GLY A 88 -10.89 15.59 -6.55
CA GLY A 88 -10.15 15.72 -7.80
C GLY A 88 -10.71 16.72 -8.81
N SER A 89 -11.93 17.24 -8.61
CA SER A 89 -12.49 18.30 -9.44
C SER A 89 -11.71 19.62 -9.31
N ALA A 90 -11.81 20.52 -10.31
CA ALA A 90 -11.15 21.83 -10.24
C ALA A 90 -11.58 22.66 -9.02
N GLN A 91 -12.85 22.57 -8.64
CA GLN A 91 -13.38 23.23 -7.45
C GLN A 91 -12.78 22.63 -6.17
N PHE A 92 -12.68 21.30 -6.08
CA PHE A 92 -12.00 20.62 -4.97
C PHE A 92 -10.56 21.09 -4.82
N ILE A 93 -9.79 21.17 -5.91
CA ILE A 93 -8.39 21.62 -5.86
C ILE A 93 -8.28 23.07 -5.40
N LYS A 94 -9.21 23.93 -5.84
CA LYS A 94 -9.27 25.34 -5.39
C LYS A 94 -9.53 25.43 -3.89
N GLU A 95 -10.49 24.65 -3.37
CA GLU A 95 -10.79 24.60 -1.94
C GLU A 95 -9.64 24.01 -1.13
N LEU A 96 -9.05 22.91 -1.60
CA LEU A 96 -7.90 22.27 -0.96
C LEU A 96 -6.72 23.23 -0.79
N ARG A 97 -6.43 24.04 -1.81
CA ARG A 97 -5.37 25.07 -1.75
C ARG A 97 -5.66 26.19 -0.74
N ALA A 98 -6.93 26.47 -0.46
CA ALA A 98 -7.36 27.50 0.48
C ALA A 98 -7.51 26.99 1.93
N ARG A 99 -7.54 25.67 2.13
CA ARG A 99 -7.62 25.05 3.46
C ARG A 99 -6.35 25.30 4.27
N THR A 100 -6.54 25.49 5.57
CA THR A 100 -5.45 25.63 6.54
C THR A 100 -5.18 24.29 7.20
N PHE A 101 -3.90 23.93 7.34
CA PHE A 101 -3.46 22.67 7.94
C PHE A 101 -2.32 22.95 8.93
N PRO A 102 -2.18 22.18 10.02
CA PRO A 102 -0.96 22.20 10.83
C PRO A 102 0.26 21.85 9.97
N SER A 103 1.42 22.41 10.34
CA SER A 103 2.64 22.18 9.57
C SER A 103 3.21 20.81 9.87
N ALA A 104 3.69 20.09 8.85
CA ALA A 104 4.39 18.83 9.07
C ALA A 104 5.69 19.01 9.88
N ASP A 105 6.24 20.23 9.94
CA ASP A 105 7.42 20.56 10.77
C ASP A 105 7.23 20.26 12.26
N GLU A 106 5.97 20.14 12.73
CA GLU A 106 5.65 19.75 14.10
C GLU A 106 5.92 18.26 14.39
N VAL A 107 6.03 17.42 13.36
CA VAL A 107 6.11 15.95 13.52
C VAL A 107 7.24 15.29 12.72
N ILE A 108 7.74 15.91 11.65
CA ILE A 108 8.76 15.29 10.79
C ILE A 108 10.17 15.46 11.35
N LEU A 109 11.01 14.46 11.13
CA LEU A 109 12.45 14.56 11.41
C LEU A 109 13.18 15.08 10.17
N LYS A 110 14.25 15.87 10.38
CA LYS A 110 15.05 16.47 9.29
C LYS A 110 16.55 16.17 9.39
N PRO A 111 16.98 14.90 9.38
CA PRO A 111 18.40 14.57 9.36
C PRO A 111 19.02 14.96 8.01
N SER A 112 20.33 15.16 8.00
CA SER A 112 21.12 15.12 6.76
C SER A 112 21.13 13.70 6.19
N GLY A 113 21.45 13.55 4.90
CA GLY A 113 21.53 12.22 4.29
C GLY A 113 22.54 11.29 4.97
N ALA A 114 23.64 11.82 5.50
CA ALA A 114 24.64 11.05 6.22
C ALA A 114 24.18 10.59 7.62
N GLN A 115 23.25 11.33 8.25
CA GLN A 115 22.68 10.97 9.56
C GLN A 115 21.58 9.91 9.45
N LEU A 116 21.00 9.70 8.27
CA LEU A 116 19.95 8.72 8.06
C LEU A 116 20.52 7.30 7.95
N THR A 117 20.84 6.70 9.11
CA THR A 117 21.39 5.35 9.22
C THR A 117 20.37 4.35 9.80
N VAL A 118 20.74 3.06 9.86
CA VAL A 118 19.87 2.05 10.47
C VAL A 118 19.73 2.32 11.97
N GLU A 119 20.83 2.68 12.61
CA GLU A 119 20.90 2.98 14.04
C GLU A 119 20.00 4.18 14.39
N PHE A 120 20.04 5.25 13.58
CA PHE A 120 19.12 6.39 13.72
C PHE A 120 17.64 5.95 13.66
N LEU A 121 17.31 5.03 12.76
CA LEU A 121 15.94 4.54 12.61
C LEU A 121 15.53 3.57 13.72
N GLU A 122 16.46 2.79 14.26
CA GLU A 122 16.21 1.92 15.42
C GLU A 122 15.93 2.74 16.69
N GLU A 123 16.71 3.81 16.92
CA GLU A 123 16.53 4.72 18.05
C GLU A 123 15.18 5.47 17.98
N ASN A 124 14.76 5.88 16.77
CA ASN A 124 13.53 6.65 16.55
C ASN A 124 12.34 5.80 16.04
N SER A 125 12.51 4.48 15.98
CA SER A 125 11.56 3.46 15.51
C SER A 125 10.93 3.73 14.13
N PHE A 126 11.58 4.53 13.28
CA PHE A 126 11.05 5.05 12.00
C PHE A 126 9.52 5.28 12.04
N SER A 127 9.05 6.01 13.06
CA SER A 127 7.61 6.09 13.39
C SER A 127 6.93 7.36 12.87
N VAL A 128 7.72 8.32 12.38
CA VAL A 128 7.27 9.60 11.81
C VAL A 128 7.99 9.87 10.47
N PRO A 129 7.39 10.64 9.56
CA PRO A 129 8.02 10.95 8.28
C PRO A 129 9.33 11.70 8.45
N ILE A 130 10.25 11.44 7.52
CA ILE A 130 11.60 12.00 7.54
C ILE A 130 11.80 12.80 6.25
N LEU A 131 12.12 14.07 6.38
CA LEU A 131 12.42 14.96 5.27
C LEU A 131 13.90 15.26 5.21
N VAL A 132 14.56 14.80 4.15
CA VAL A 132 15.96 15.11 3.87
C VAL A 132 16.02 16.19 2.80
N LEU A 133 16.52 17.37 3.19
CA LEU A 133 16.49 18.57 2.35
C LEU A 133 17.41 18.50 1.12
N LYS A 134 18.44 17.65 1.18
CA LYS A 134 19.54 17.56 0.22
C LYS A 134 19.91 16.10 0.02
N LYS A 135 20.03 15.64 -1.23
CA LYS A 135 20.27 14.21 -1.53
C LYS A 135 21.64 13.70 -1.10
N GLU A 136 22.60 14.60 -0.87
CA GLU A 136 23.95 14.27 -0.46
C GLU A 136 23.96 13.43 0.83
N GLY A 137 24.71 12.33 0.81
CA GLY A 137 24.78 11.37 1.92
C GLY A 137 23.74 10.25 1.88
N LEU A 138 22.65 10.37 1.10
CA LEU A 138 21.63 9.31 1.00
C LEU A 138 22.08 8.07 0.22
N GLY A 139 23.21 8.15 -0.49
CA GLY A 139 23.71 7.05 -1.32
C GLY A 139 22.72 6.62 -2.40
N MET A 140 21.94 7.58 -2.92
CA MET A 140 21.07 7.41 -4.07
C MET A 140 21.77 7.91 -5.33
N THR A 141 21.41 7.34 -6.48
CA THR A 141 21.80 7.84 -7.80
C THR A 141 20.53 8.20 -8.54
N LEU A 142 20.51 9.36 -9.17
CA LEU A 142 19.39 9.86 -9.96
C LEU A 142 19.93 10.59 -11.19
N PRO A 143 19.14 10.67 -12.28
CA PRO A 143 19.50 11.51 -13.41
C PRO A 143 19.66 12.99 -13.00
N PRO A 144 20.31 13.82 -13.84
CA PRO A 144 20.51 15.24 -13.54
C PRO A 144 19.17 16.00 -13.43
N PRO A 145 19.12 17.15 -12.72
CA PRO A 145 17.90 17.95 -12.61
C PRO A 145 17.30 18.44 -13.94
N SER A 146 18.08 18.44 -15.02
CA SER A 146 17.65 18.78 -16.38
C SER A 146 16.90 17.65 -17.10
N PHE A 147 16.82 16.45 -16.51
CA PHE A 147 16.17 15.29 -17.12
C PHE A 147 14.65 15.51 -17.24
N THR A 148 14.09 15.17 -18.38
CA THR A 148 12.72 15.54 -18.78
C THR A 148 11.82 14.31 -18.95
N VAL A 149 10.52 14.55 -19.13
CA VAL A 149 9.56 13.48 -19.50
C VAL A 149 9.88 12.84 -20.85
N ARG A 150 10.56 13.55 -21.77
CA ARG A 150 11.04 12.97 -23.05
C ARG A 150 12.21 12.03 -22.85
N ASP A 151 13.05 12.29 -21.86
CA ASP A 151 14.13 11.36 -21.52
C ASP A 151 13.56 10.08 -20.89
N ILE A 152 12.48 10.18 -20.09
CA ILE A 152 11.73 9.02 -19.60
C ILE A 152 11.20 8.20 -20.78
N GLU A 153 10.55 8.84 -21.76
CA GLU A 153 10.09 8.19 -23.00
C GLU A 153 11.21 7.45 -23.72
N HIS A 154 12.38 8.09 -23.87
CA HIS A 154 13.53 7.52 -24.55
C HIS A 154 14.08 6.28 -23.84
N HIS A 155 14.13 6.29 -22.50
CA HIS A 155 14.71 5.20 -21.72
C HIS A 155 13.75 4.04 -21.46
N VAL A 156 12.44 4.30 -21.40
CA VAL A 156 11.40 3.29 -21.14
C VAL A 156 10.83 2.73 -22.44
N GLY A 157 10.68 3.57 -23.45
CA GLY A 157 10.10 3.25 -24.76
C GLY A 157 8.70 3.87 -24.93
N PRO A 158 8.42 4.52 -26.07
CA PRO A 158 7.16 5.25 -26.28
C PRO A 158 5.94 4.34 -26.34
N ASP A 159 6.10 3.10 -26.81
CA ASP A 159 5.00 2.13 -26.96
C ASP A 159 4.62 1.41 -25.66
N ARG A 160 5.34 1.65 -24.56
CA ARG A 160 5.00 1.05 -23.26
C ARG A 160 3.61 1.53 -22.83
N GLU A 161 2.69 0.59 -22.61
CA GLU A 161 1.41 0.90 -21.98
C GLU A 161 1.63 1.24 -20.50
N ILE A 162 0.97 2.30 -20.05
CA ILE A 162 1.05 2.80 -18.68
C ILE A 162 -0.35 3.08 -18.14
N ASP A 163 -0.52 2.88 -16.83
CA ASP A 163 -1.72 3.31 -16.11
C ASP A 163 -1.61 4.81 -15.79
N VAL A 164 -2.67 5.55 -16.11
CA VAL A 164 -2.79 7.00 -15.97
C VAL A 164 -4.09 7.32 -15.25
N ILE A 165 -4.06 8.28 -14.33
CA ILE A 165 -5.24 8.70 -13.58
C ILE A 165 -5.83 9.94 -14.24
N ASP A 166 -7.12 9.89 -14.63
CA ASP A 166 -7.92 11.07 -14.90
C ASP A 166 -8.36 11.66 -13.55
N VAL A 167 -7.66 12.71 -13.13
CA VAL A 167 -7.75 13.25 -11.76
C VAL A 167 -9.15 13.76 -11.46
N SER A 168 -9.81 14.36 -12.45
CA SER A 168 -11.16 14.91 -12.29
C SER A 168 -12.23 13.85 -12.04
N ARG A 169 -11.99 12.63 -12.50
CA ARG A 169 -12.89 11.49 -12.34
C ARG A 169 -12.45 10.53 -11.24
N GLN A 170 -11.23 10.70 -10.72
CA GLN A 170 -10.57 9.73 -9.82
C GLN A 170 -10.63 8.31 -10.41
N ALA A 171 -10.36 8.20 -11.71
CA ALA A 171 -10.46 6.95 -12.46
C ALA A 171 -9.17 6.65 -13.24
N ASP A 172 -8.78 5.38 -13.25
CA ASP A 172 -7.65 4.91 -14.05
C ASP A 172 -8.05 4.68 -15.51
N LEU A 173 -7.13 5.01 -16.40
CA LEU A 173 -7.16 4.70 -17.82
C LEU A 173 -5.77 4.24 -18.28
N ARG A 174 -5.71 3.62 -19.45
CA ARG A 174 -4.44 3.18 -20.06
C ARG A 174 -4.16 3.96 -21.32
N MET A 175 -2.89 4.28 -21.53
CA MET A 175 -2.38 4.85 -22.79
C MET A 175 -0.91 4.50 -22.98
N ARG A 176 -0.37 4.80 -24.16
CA ARG A 176 1.06 4.66 -24.41
C ARG A 176 1.83 5.79 -23.74
N LEU A 177 3.06 5.51 -23.30
CA LEU A 177 3.94 6.51 -22.70
C LEU A 177 4.17 7.70 -23.64
N GLY A 178 4.34 7.47 -24.94
CA GLY A 178 4.52 8.55 -25.92
C GLY A 178 3.30 9.48 -26.04
N ASP A 179 2.09 8.94 -25.92
CA ASP A 179 0.86 9.73 -25.92
C ASP A 179 0.78 10.61 -24.67
N PHE A 180 1.12 10.04 -23.51
CA PHE A 180 1.18 10.80 -22.25
C PHE A 180 2.24 11.90 -22.31
N VAL A 181 3.43 11.62 -22.85
CA VAL A 181 4.51 12.61 -22.97
C VAL A 181 4.14 13.73 -23.93
N SER A 182 3.44 13.40 -25.02
CA SER A 182 2.88 14.38 -25.95
C SER A 182 1.84 15.27 -25.27
N TYR A 183 0.92 14.68 -24.49
CA TYR A 183 -0.03 15.41 -23.64
C TYR A 183 0.69 16.31 -22.61
N PHE A 184 1.72 15.79 -21.95
CA PHE A 184 2.47 16.52 -20.93
C PHE A 184 3.18 17.72 -21.54
N CYS A 185 3.75 17.59 -22.74
CA CYS A 185 4.44 18.69 -23.42
C CYS A 185 3.52 19.67 -24.15
N ALA A 186 2.20 19.41 -24.20
CA ALA A 186 1.25 20.25 -24.91
C ALA A 186 1.11 21.64 -24.25
N ALA A 187 0.99 22.69 -25.06
CA ALA A 187 0.80 24.06 -24.58
C ALA A 187 -0.53 24.27 -23.84
N ARG A 188 -1.52 23.44 -24.14
CA ARG A 188 -2.83 23.41 -23.48
C ARG A 188 -3.21 21.96 -23.20
N ARG A 189 -3.77 21.73 -22.01
CA ARG A 189 -4.23 20.43 -21.53
C ARG A 189 -5.71 20.52 -21.18
N ASP A 190 -6.54 19.72 -21.82
CA ASP A 190 -7.99 19.73 -21.59
C ASP A 190 -8.41 18.87 -20.38
N LYS A 191 -7.51 18.00 -19.93
CA LYS A 191 -7.66 17.14 -18.74
C LYS A 191 -6.46 17.30 -17.82
N VAL A 192 -6.63 16.91 -16.56
CA VAL A 192 -5.52 16.78 -15.59
C VAL A 192 -5.22 15.29 -15.45
N LEU A 193 -4.07 14.88 -15.99
CA LEU A 193 -3.62 13.49 -15.95
C LEU A 193 -2.40 13.35 -15.04
N ASN A 194 -2.30 12.19 -14.39
CA ASN A 194 -1.24 11.86 -13.45
C ASN A 194 -0.75 10.43 -13.66
N VAL A 195 0.55 10.23 -13.66
CA VAL A 195 1.19 8.90 -13.69
C VAL A 195 1.91 8.71 -12.37
N ILE A 196 1.51 7.69 -11.61
CA ILE A 196 2.12 7.35 -10.31
C ILE A 196 2.68 5.93 -10.24
N SER A 197 2.28 5.05 -11.17
CA SER A 197 2.56 3.60 -11.12
C SER A 197 3.52 3.12 -12.20
N LEU A 198 4.28 4.01 -12.85
CA LEU A 198 5.27 3.61 -13.85
C LEU A 198 6.50 3.00 -13.18
N GLU A 199 6.43 1.69 -12.94
CA GLU A 199 7.56 0.88 -12.48
C GLU A 199 8.51 0.63 -13.66
N PHE A 200 9.81 0.88 -13.44
CA PHE A 200 10.79 0.89 -14.51
C PHE A 200 12.01 0.00 -14.26
N SER A 201 11.96 -0.90 -13.27
CA SER A 201 13.10 -1.76 -12.89
C SER A 201 13.62 -2.62 -14.04
N GLU A 202 12.75 -3.02 -14.96
CA GLU A 202 13.08 -3.82 -16.15
C GLU A 202 13.41 -2.99 -17.40
N SER A 203 13.48 -1.67 -17.28
CA SER A 203 13.82 -0.76 -18.40
C SER A 203 15.26 -0.26 -18.33
N ARG A 204 15.72 0.42 -19.39
CA ARG A 204 17.06 1.06 -19.40
C ARG A 204 17.16 2.20 -18.40
N LEU A 205 16.03 2.78 -17.97
CA LEU A 205 15.99 3.83 -16.94
C LEU A 205 16.50 3.32 -15.58
N SER A 206 16.36 2.01 -15.31
CA SER A 206 16.82 1.38 -14.07
C SER A 206 18.33 1.58 -13.84
N ASN A 207 19.12 1.69 -14.91
CA ASN A 207 20.56 1.91 -14.85
C ASN A 207 20.95 3.33 -14.39
N LEU A 208 20.01 4.29 -14.44
CA LEU A 208 20.23 5.68 -14.06
C LEU A 208 19.76 5.98 -12.64
N VAL A 209 19.04 5.04 -12.01
CA VAL A 209 18.42 5.24 -10.70
C VAL A 209 18.84 4.15 -9.74
N GLU A 210 19.49 4.56 -8.65
CA GLU A 210 19.80 3.73 -7.49
C GLU A 210 19.04 4.27 -6.29
N THR A 211 18.26 3.41 -5.63
CA THR A 211 17.44 3.80 -4.48
C THR A 211 18.32 4.20 -3.27
N PRO A 212 17.81 5.00 -2.32
CA PRO A 212 18.59 5.42 -1.16
C PRO A 212 19.20 4.22 -0.42
N LYS A 213 20.45 4.38 0.06
CA LYS A 213 21.19 3.31 0.75
C LYS A 213 20.42 2.74 1.94
N ILE A 214 19.68 3.57 2.66
CA ILE A 214 18.86 3.14 3.80
C ILE A 214 17.70 2.22 3.37
N VAL A 215 17.11 2.46 2.19
CA VAL A 215 16.03 1.62 1.63
C VAL A 215 16.58 0.23 1.31
N ARG A 216 17.72 0.16 0.59
CA ARG A 216 18.37 -1.11 0.24
C ARG A 216 18.79 -1.91 1.47
N LYS A 217 19.26 -1.24 2.53
CA LYS A 217 19.61 -1.88 3.80
C LYS A 217 18.41 -2.48 4.56
N LEU A 218 17.23 -1.90 4.43
CA LEU A 218 16.05 -2.30 5.20
C LEU A 218 15.08 -3.21 4.42
N SER A 219 15.08 -3.10 3.09
CA SER A 219 14.12 -3.77 2.22
C SER A 219 14.15 -5.28 2.36
N TRP A 220 13.02 -5.89 2.70
CA TRP A 220 12.87 -7.34 2.74
C TRP A 220 13.13 -7.98 1.38
N VAL A 221 12.58 -7.41 0.30
CA VAL A 221 12.76 -7.97 -1.05
C VAL A 221 14.24 -7.91 -1.45
N GLU A 222 14.93 -6.83 -1.10
CA GLU A 222 16.34 -6.66 -1.44
C GLU A 222 17.23 -7.68 -0.73
N ASN A 223 16.99 -7.91 0.56
CA ASN A 223 17.89 -8.71 1.39
C ASN A 223 17.49 -10.18 1.52
N LEU A 224 16.22 -10.52 1.31
CA LEU A 224 15.65 -11.82 1.71
C LEU A 224 14.91 -12.56 0.60
N TRP A 225 14.60 -11.91 -0.53
CA TRP A 225 13.99 -12.61 -1.66
C TRP A 225 15.05 -13.44 -2.40
N PRO A 226 14.90 -14.78 -2.47
CA PRO A 226 15.93 -15.63 -3.06
C PRO A 226 16.05 -15.42 -4.57
N GLY A 227 17.27 -15.57 -5.10
CA GLY A 227 17.53 -15.45 -6.54
C GLY A 227 16.82 -16.53 -7.36
N GLU A 228 16.76 -17.75 -6.84
CA GLU A 228 15.99 -18.86 -7.41
C GLU A 228 14.68 -19.02 -6.61
N SER A 229 13.64 -18.31 -7.04
CA SER A 229 12.28 -18.38 -6.48
C SER A 229 11.31 -18.91 -7.53
N VAL A 230 10.36 -19.74 -7.10
CA VAL A 230 9.21 -20.14 -7.94
C VAL A 230 8.28 -18.96 -8.21
N PHE A 231 8.24 -18.00 -7.29
CA PHE A 231 7.44 -16.79 -7.41
C PHE A 231 8.26 -15.64 -7.99
N GLU A 232 7.59 -14.80 -8.77
CA GLU A 232 8.16 -13.59 -9.34
C GLU A 232 8.59 -12.62 -8.23
N ARG A 233 9.79 -12.04 -8.38
CA ARG A 233 10.34 -11.06 -7.45
C ARG A 233 9.48 -9.78 -7.50
N PRO A 234 8.97 -9.27 -6.37
CA PRO A 234 8.20 -8.04 -6.35
C PRO A 234 9.04 -6.84 -6.82
N SER A 235 8.66 -6.26 -7.95
CA SER A 235 9.26 -5.03 -8.50
C SER A 235 8.41 -3.84 -8.10
N VAL A 236 8.78 -3.21 -6.98
CA VAL A 236 8.05 -2.07 -6.40
C VAL A 236 8.99 -0.98 -5.87
N GLN A 237 10.28 -1.05 -6.22
CA GLN A 237 11.33 -0.21 -5.63
C GLN A 237 11.65 1.04 -6.47
N LYS A 238 11.28 1.05 -7.76
CA LYS A 238 11.65 2.11 -8.72
C LYS A 238 10.44 2.55 -9.54
N TYR A 239 9.76 3.60 -9.07
CA TYR A 239 8.67 4.27 -9.76
C TYR A 239 9.09 5.64 -10.28
N CYS A 240 8.67 5.95 -11.51
CA CYS A 240 8.72 7.27 -12.09
C CYS A 240 7.33 7.90 -11.98
N LEU A 241 7.24 9.08 -11.36
CA LEU A 241 5.98 9.78 -11.17
C LEU A 241 5.98 11.08 -11.97
N MET A 242 5.01 11.21 -12.86
CA MET A 242 4.84 12.38 -13.72
C MET A 242 3.45 12.96 -13.50
N GLY A 243 3.38 14.10 -12.82
CA GLY A 243 2.13 14.76 -12.50
C GLY A 243 2.06 16.15 -13.12
N THR A 244 0.96 16.45 -13.78
CA THR A 244 0.68 17.81 -14.24
C THR A 244 0.16 18.68 -13.08
N GLN A 245 0.26 19.99 -13.23
CA GLN A 245 -0.30 20.95 -12.28
C GLN A 245 -1.79 20.67 -12.03
N GLY A 246 -2.16 20.59 -10.75
CA GLY A 246 -3.51 20.29 -10.31
C GLY A 246 -3.77 18.80 -10.08
N SER A 247 -2.82 17.92 -10.42
CA SER A 247 -2.98 16.49 -10.14
C SER A 247 -3.11 16.22 -8.65
N TYR A 248 -4.05 15.33 -8.29
CA TYR A 248 -4.35 14.94 -6.93
C TYR A 248 -4.56 13.44 -6.82
N THR A 249 -3.94 12.83 -5.82
CA THR A 249 -4.16 11.44 -5.40
C THR A 249 -4.73 11.49 -3.99
N ASP A 250 -5.90 10.87 -3.80
CA ASP A 250 -6.62 10.94 -2.54
C ASP A 250 -5.96 10.12 -1.42
N PHE A 251 -6.50 10.23 -0.20
CA PHE A 251 -5.95 9.57 0.98
C PHE A 251 -5.89 8.06 0.81
N HIS A 252 -4.71 7.49 1.03
CA HIS A 252 -4.49 6.06 0.99
C HIS A 252 -3.38 5.66 1.97
N ILE A 253 -3.29 4.35 2.20
CA ILE A 253 -2.13 3.70 2.82
C ILE A 253 -1.45 2.92 1.69
N ASP A 254 -0.14 3.04 1.55
CA ASP A 254 0.60 2.26 0.55
C ASP A 254 0.40 0.76 0.72
N PHE A 255 0.39 0.06 -0.41
CA PHE A 255 0.11 -1.36 -0.47
C PHE A 255 1.05 -2.18 0.43
N GLY A 256 0.50 -3.20 1.10
CA GLY A 256 1.17 -4.00 2.13
C GLY A 256 1.60 -3.21 3.37
N GLY A 257 1.14 -1.97 3.53
CA GLY A 257 1.64 -1.04 4.54
C GLY A 257 3.11 -0.70 4.34
N THR A 258 3.60 -0.71 3.10
CA THR A 258 5.00 -0.39 2.81
C THR A 258 5.41 0.99 3.31
N SER A 259 6.70 1.14 3.61
CA SER A 259 7.33 2.45 3.71
C SER A 259 7.71 2.94 2.32
N VAL A 260 7.77 4.26 2.14
CA VAL A 260 8.04 4.90 0.85
C VAL A 260 9.23 5.83 0.94
N TRP A 261 10.03 5.87 -0.11
CA TRP A 261 10.94 6.98 -0.39
C TRP A 261 10.45 7.75 -1.61
N TYR A 262 10.52 9.08 -1.56
CA TYR A 262 10.00 9.96 -2.61
C TYR A 262 10.94 11.15 -2.81
N HIS A 263 11.48 11.31 -4.01
CA HIS A 263 12.41 12.36 -4.39
C HIS A 263 11.83 13.20 -5.53
N VAL A 264 11.71 14.51 -5.34
CA VAL A 264 11.25 15.43 -6.40
C VAL A 264 12.46 15.87 -7.23
N LEU A 265 12.53 15.44 -8.49
CA LEU A 265 13.63 15.84 -9.37
C LEU A 265 13.48 17.29 -9.83
N TRP A 266 12.26 17.69 -10.20
CA TRP A 266 11.84 19.07 -10.44
C TRP A 266 10.33 19.22 -10.25
N GLY A 267 9.90 20.47 -10.02
CA GLY A 267 8.53 20.78 -9.61
C GLY A 267 8.36 20.77 -8.09
N GLU A 268 7.14 20.49 -7.65
CA GLU A 268 6.78 20.44 -6.23
C GLU A 268 5.62 19.45 -6.02
N LYS A 269 5.59 18.81 -4.85
CA LYS A 269 4.46 18.02 -4.34
C LYS A 269 4.08 18.55 -2.96
N ILE A 270 2.81 18.41 -2.58
CA ILE A 270 2.34 18.69 -1.22
C ILE A 270 1.68 17.43 -0.71
N PHE A 271 2.24 16.85 0.36
CA PHE A 271 1.69 15.71 1.05
C PHE A 271 0.80 16.17 2.20
N TYR A 272 -0.33 15.50 2.38
CA TYR A 272 -1.23 15.65 3.52
C TYR A 272 -1.13 14.38 4.35
N LEU A 273 -0.50 14.46 5.52
CA LEU A 273 -0.03 13.31 6.29
C LEU A 273 -0.89 13.12 7.54
N VAL A 274 -1.41 11.91 7.75
CA VAL A 274 -2.19 11.52 8.92
C VAL A 274 -1.52 10.34 9.62
N ARG A 275 -1.28 10.49 10.92
CA ARG A 275 -0.63 9.46 11.74
C ARG A 275 -1.51 8.20 11.81
N PRO A 276 -0.94 6.98 11.70
CA PRO A 276 -1.69 5.73 11.79
C PRO A 276 -2.02 5.33 13.23
N SER A 277 -2.72 6.21 13.96
CA SER A 277 -3.31 5.85 15.25
C SER A 277 -4.42 4.81 15.05
N PRO A 278 -4.72 3.94 16.03
CA PRO A 278 -5.85 3.02 15.92
C PRO A 278 -7.18 3.72 15.58
N ALA A 279 -7.39 4.93 16.10
CA ALA A 279 -8.55 5.75 15.78
C ALA A 279 -8.57 6.20 14.32
N ASN A 280 -7.44 6.73 13.80
CA ASN A 280 -7.35 7.18 12.41
C ASN A 280 -7.45 6.00 11.42
N LEU A 281 -6.87 4.84 11.73
CA LEU A 281 -6.99 3.63 10.91
C LEU A 281 -8.44 3.14 10.83
N ALA A 282 -9.16 3.13 11.94
CA ALA A 282 -10.58 2.77 11.96
C ALA A 282 -11.44 3.77 11.14
N ARG A 283 -11.16 5.07 11.27
CA ARG A 283 -11.84 6.10 10.46
C ARG A 283 -11.49 5.96 8.98
N PHE A 284 -10.24 5.68 8.64
CA PHE A 284 -9.78 5.49 7.27
C PHE A 284 -10.48 4.29 6.62
N GLU A 285 -10.59 3.16 7.32
CA GLU A 285 -11.31 1.99 6.83
C GLU A 285 -12.81 2.26 6.63
N ALA A 286 -13.44 2.97 7.58
CA ALA A 286 -14.85 3.38 7.46
C ALA A 286 -15.08 4.35 6.28
N TRP A 287 -14.20 5.33 6.09
CA TRP A 287 -14.26 6.27 4.96
C TRP A 287 -13.99 5.59 3.62
N SER A 288 -13.00 4.69 3.55
CA SER A 288 -12.64 3.98 2.31
C SER A 288 -13.74 3.06 1.79
N SER A 289 -14.65 2.63 2.69
CA SER A 289 -15.78 1.77 2.36
C SER A 289 -17.11 2.53 2.23
N SER A 290 -17.11 3.86 2.34
CA SER A 290 -18.34 4.66 2.33
C SER A 290 -18.82 4.99 0.92
N SER A 291 -20.15 5.07 0.74
CA SER A 291 -20.80 5.44 -0.54
C SER A 291 -20.60 6.93 -0.91
N ASN A 292 -20.02 7.72 -0.01
CA ASN A 292 -19.74 9.15 -0.18
C ASN A 292 -18.24 9.48 -0.08
N GLN A 293 -17.36 8.48 -0.24
CA GLN A 293 -15.91 8.67 -0.20
C GLN A 293 -15.45 9.81 -1.12
N SER A 294 -15.95 9.83 -2.36
CA SER A 294 -15.62 10.84 -3.38
C SER A 294 -16.17 12.24 -3.13
N GLU A 295 -17.01 12.42 -2.10
CA GLU A 295 -17.64 13.70 -1.74
C GLU A 295 -17.16 14.23 -0.38
N THR A 296 -16.28 13.49 0.30
CA THR A 296 -15.80 13.82 1.65
C THR A 296 -14.28 13.84 1.70
N PHE A 297 -13.72 14.87 2.34
CA PHE A 297 -12.28 15.00 2.51
C PHE A 297 -11.84 14.32 3.82
N PHE A 298 -11.14 13.19 3.73
CA PHE A 298 -10.74 12.40 4.92
C PHE A 298 -9.93 13.22 5.95
N GLY A 299 -9.16 14.21 5.49
CA GLY A 299 -8.41 15.10 6.38
C GLY A 299 -9.28 15.84 7.42
N ASP A 300 -10.58 16.00 7.19
CA ASP A 300 -11.53 16.59 8.16
C ASP A 300 -11.97 15.60 9.24
N GLN A 301 -11.78 14.30 9.01
CA GLN A 301 -12.15 13.22 9.93
C GLN A 301 -10.97 12.75 10.78
N ALA A 302 -9.74 13.02 10.35
CA ALA A 302 -8.52 12.69 11.07
C ALA A 302 -8.35 13.57 12.33
N GLU A 303 -7.63 13.07 13.33
CA GLU A 303 -7.26 13.87 14.51
C GLU A 303 -6.41 15.09 14.13
N HIS A 304 -5.38 14.85 13.30
CA HIS A 304 -4.53 15.88 12.70
C HIS A 304 -4.16 15.47 11.28
N CYS A 305 -4.20 16.43 10.35
CA CYS A 305 -3.77 16.26 8.97
C CYS A 305 -2.68 17.30 8.67
N TYR A 306 -1.43 16.85 8.61
CA TYR A 306 -0.27 17.73 8.48
C TYR A 306 0.07 18.02 7.02
N ARG A 307 0.28 19.29 6.68
CA ARG A 307 0.69 19.69 5.33
C ARG A 307 2.22 19.70 5.23
N CYS A 308 2.76 18.91 4.31
CA CYS A 308 4.19 18.74 4.04
C CYS A 308 4.52 19.09 2.58
N PRO A 309 4.95 20.33 2.28
CA PRO A 309 5.50 20.67 0.98
C PRO A 309 6.82 19.95 0.75
N LEU A 310 6.96 19.30 -0.40
CA LEU A 310 8.16 18.63 -0.87
C LEU A 310 8.63 19.29 -2.17
N ARG A 311 9.73 20.03 -2.07
CA ARG A 311 10.29 20.82 -3.17
C ARG A 311 11.35 20.05 -3.94
N GLN A 312 11.69 20.56 -5.12
CA GLN A 312 12.80 20.08 -5.93
C GLN A 312 14.08 19.80 -5.12
N GLY A 313 14.68 18.63 -5.36
CA GLY A 313 15.91 18.14 -4.73
C GLY A 313 15.72 17.54 -3.34
N GLN A 314 14.53 17.67 -2.75
CA GLN A 314 14.23 17.11 -1.43
C GLN A 314 13.75 15.67 -1.53
N THR A 315 13.95 14.91 -0.44
CA THR A 315 13.54 13.51 -0.34
C THR A 315 12.70 13.30 0.91
N LEU A 316 11.50 12.77 0.75
CA LEU A 316 10.61 12.37 1.84
C LEU A 316 10.67 10.86 2.02
N PHE A 317 10.75 10.41 3.27
CA PHE A 317 10.53 9.03 3.65
C PHE A 317 9.26 8.94 4.49
N ILE A 318 8.29 8.15 4.03
CA ILE A 318 7.02 7.93 4.71
C ILE A 318 7.07 6.55 5.37
N PRO A 319 6.83 6.43 6.69
CA PRO A 319 6.90 5.15 7.35
C PRO A 319 5.60 4.35 7.23
N THR A 320 5.73 3.07 7.58
CA THR A 320 4.67 2.06 7.60
C THR A 320 3.32 2.61 8.09
N GLY A 321 2.31 2.46 7.24
CA GLY A 321 0.89 2.69 7.58
C GLY A 321 0.43 4.15 7.56
N TRP A 322 1.31 5.13 7.39
CA TRP A 322 0.90 6.55 7.35
C TRP A 322 -0.11 6.80 6.22
N ILE A 323 -1.26 7.34 6.60
CA ILE A 323 -2.33 7.68 5.66
C ILE A 323 -1.96 9.01 5.02
N HIS A 324 -1.97 9.09 3.68
CA HIS A 324 -1.59 10.31 3.01
C HIS A 324 -2.30 10.56 1.69
N ALA A 325 -2.51 11.85 1.38
CA ALA A 325 -2.95 12.34 0.07
C ALA A 325 -1.87 13.24 -0.54
N VAL A 326 -1.87 13.42 -1.86
CA VAL A 326 -0.82 14.17 -2.57
C VAL A 326 -1.41 15.13 -3.58
N LEU A 327 -1.06 16.41 -3.47
CA LEU A 327 -1.33 17.44 -4.46
C LEU A 327 -0.06 17.78 -5.25
N THR A 328 -0.21 18.00 -6.55
CA THR A 328 0.83 18.46 -7.47
C THR A 328 0.56 19.94 -7.81
N PRO A 329 1.12 20.91 -7.07
CA PRO A 329 0.82 22.33 -7.27
C PRO A 329 1.33 22.89 -8.61
N VAL A 330 2.42 22.33 -9.13
CA VAL A 330 3.07 22.64 -10.42
C VAL A 330 3.47 21.34 -11.09
N ASP A 331 3.67 21.35 -12.41
CA ASP A 331 4.19 20.19 -13.14
C ASP A 331 5.42 19.60 -12.45
N CYS A 332 5.44 18.28 -12.28
CA CYS A 332 6.42 17.61 -11.44
C CYS A 332 6.85 16.28 -12.03
N LEU A 333 8.16 16.04 -11.99
CA LEU A 333 8.78 14.72 -12.16
C LEU A 333 9.44 14.33 -10.84
N ALA A 334 9.10 13.13 -10.38
CA ALA A 334 9.64 12.56 -9.16
C ALA A 334 9.99 11.08 -9.36
N PHE A 335 10.86 10.60 -8.48
CA PHE A 335 11.21 9.20 -8.35
C PHE A 335 10.84 8.72 -6.97
N GLY A 336 10.37 7.48 -6.86
CA GLY A 336 10.07 6.90 -5.57
C GLY A 336 10.06 5.38 -5.61
N GLY A 337 9.70 4.79 -4.48
CA GLY A 337 9.63 3.36 -4.34
C GLY A 337 9.16 2.93 -2.97
N ASN A 338 8.66 1.70 -2.92
CA ASN A 338 8.08 1.08 -1.76
C ASN A 338 9.02 0.00 -1.22
N PHE A 339 9.05 -0.18 0.10
CA PHE A 339 9.83 -1.24 0.74
C PHE A 339 9.19 -1.68 2.06
N LEU A 340 9.25 -2.99 2.32
CA LEU A 340 8.91 -3.59 3.61
C LEU A 340 10.18 -3.74 4.46
N HIS A 341 10.05 -3.65 5.78
CA HIS A 341 11.19 -3.75 6.70
C HIS A 341 10.78 -4.26 8.09
N SER A 342 11.78 -4.61 8.91
CA SER A 342 11.55 -5.25 10.22
C SER A 342 11.28 -4.29 11.38
N LEU A 343 11.40 -2.98 11.18
CA LEU A 343 11.17 -1.98 12.24
C LEU A 343 9.69 -1.90 12.70
N ASN A 344 8.72 -2.23 11.83
CA ASN A 344 7.30 -2.18 12.19
C ASN A 344 6.46 -3.26 11.46
N ILE A 345 6.82 -4.52 11.67
CA ILE A 345 6.14 -5.68 11.08
C ILE A 345 4.64 -5.70 11.41
N GLU A 346 4.28 -5.34 12.65
CA GLU A 346 2.89 -5.35 13.11
C GLU A 346 2.02 -4.39 12.30
N MET A 347 2.49 -3.18 12.01
CA MET A 347 1.71 -2.23 11.20
C MET A 347 1.61 -2.66 9.74
N GLN A 348 2.65 -3.27 9.15
CA GLN A 348 2.57 -3.86 7.80
C GLN A 348 1.47 -4.94 7.74
N LEU A 349 1.42 -5.82 8.74
CA LEU A 349 0.38 -6.86 8.84
C LEU A 349 -1.01 -6.25 9.07
N LYS A 350 -1.13 -5.17 9.85
CA LYS A 350 -2.41 -4.47 10.04
C LYS A 350 -2.92 -3.86 8.73
N ALA A 351 -2.06 -3.18 7.98
CA ALA A 351 -2.41 -2.63 6.67
C ALA A 351 -2.85 -3.73 5.70
N TYR A 352 -2.11 -4.84 5.64
CA TYR A 352 -2.47 -6.01 4.84
C TYR A 352 -3.87 -6.56 5.17
N GLU A 353 -4.24 -6.61 6.45
CA GLU A 353 -5.58 -7.05 6.85
C GLU A 353 -6.67 -6.00 6.57
N ILE A 354 -6.36 -4.69 6.61
CA ILE A 354 -7.28 -3.62 6.18
C ILE A 354 -7.60 -3.77 4.69
N GLU A 355 -6.58 -3.93 3.83
CA GLU A 355 -6.77 -4.15 2.38
C GLU A 355 -7.70 -5.32 2.07
N LYS A 356 -7.53 -6.43 2.81
CA LYS A 356 -8.39 -7.61 2.65
C LYS A 356 -9.84 -7.31 3.00
N ARG A 357 -10.09 -6.57 4.08
CA ARG A 357 -11.46 -6.19 4.50
C ARG A 357 -12.10 -5.19 3.53
N LEU A 358 -11.30 -4.30 2.96
CA LEU A 358 -11.72 -3.38 1.90
C LEU A 358 -11.90 -4.05 0.53
N SER A 359 -11.58 -5.34 0.41
CA SER A 359 -11.61 -6.08 -0.87
C SER A 359 -10.79 -5.39 -1.96
N THR A 360 -9.64 -4.81 -1.59
CA THR A 360 -8.71 -4.16 -2.52
C THR A 360 -8.27 -5.16 -3.59
N ALA A 361 -8.36 -4.76 -4.87
CA ALA A 361 -7.96 -5.62 -5.98
C ALA A 361 -6.46 -5.94 -5.91
N ASP A 362 -6.06 -7.13 -6.34
CA ASP A 362 -4.68 -7.62 -6.19
C ASP A 362 -3.63 -6.73 -6.87
N LEU A 363 -3.99 -6.04 -7.97
CA LEU A 363 -3.12 -5.07 -8.64
C LEU A 363 -2.69 -3.91 -7.72
N PHE A 364 -3.51 -3.58 -6.73
CA PHE A 364 -3.25 -2.51 -5.76
C PHE A 364 -2.75 -3.03 -4.41
N ARG A 365 -2.32 -4.30 -4.36
CA ARG A 365 -1.76 -4.94 -3.17
C ARG A 365 -0.30 -5.31 -3.41
N PHE A 366 0.45 -5.49 -2.32
CA PHE A 366 1.85 -5.86 -2.44
C PHE A 366 1.99 -7.25 -3.09
N PRO A 367 2.73 -7.39 -4.21
CA PRO A 367 2.90 -8.68 -4.87
C PRO A 367 3.57 -9.70 -3.96
N ASN A 368 3.00 -10.89 -3.84
CA ASN A 368 3.57 -11.99 -3.04
C ASN A 368 3.87 -11.61 -1.58
N PHE A 369 2.99 -10.81 -0.94
CA PHE A 369 3.17 -10.34 0.45
C PHE A 369 3.34 -11.49 1.46
N GLU A 370 2.44 -12.48 1.45
CA GLU A 370 2.53 -13.61 2.38
C GLU A 370 3.83 -14.42 2.15
N THR A 371 4.28 -14.54 0.90
CA THR A 371 5.54 -15.22 0.52
C THR A 371 6.77 -14.52 1.10
N ILE A 372 6.90 -13.20 0.93
CA ILE A 372 8.03 -12.46 1.53
C ILE A 372 7.97 -12.51 3.06
N CYS A 373 6.78 -12.49 3.66
CA CYS A 373 6.62 -12.71 5.09
C CYS A 373 7.20 -14.06 5.54
N TRP A 374 6.99 -15.15 4.80
CA TRP A 374 7.59 -16.46 5.13
C TRP A 374 9.11 -16.44 5.10
N TYR A 375 9.73 -15.82 4.08
CA TYR A 375 11.18 -15.65 4.03
C TYR A 375 11.71 -14.83 5.22
N VAL A 376 11.00 -13.77 5.59
CA VAL A 376 11.32 -12.96 6.78
C VAL A 376 11.20 -13.78 8.07
N GLY A 377 10.16 -14.61 8.19
CA GLY A 377 9.98 -15.51 9.34
C GLY A 377 11.15 -16.45 9.53
N LYS A 378 11.60 -17.10 8.44
CA LYS A 378 12.80 -17.95 8.45
C LYS A 378 14.04 -17.16 8.85
N HIS A 379 14.25 -15.98 8.25
CA HIS A 379 15.41 -15.15 8.56
C HIS A 379 15.44 -14.68 10.03
N LEU A 380 14.30 -14.29 10.60
CA LEU A 380 14.20 -13.89 12.01
C LEU A 380 14.50 -15.06 12.96
N LEU A 381 14.10 -16.28 12.59
CA LEU A 381 14.43 -17.49 13.36
C LEU A 381 15.95 -17.70 13.42
N ASP A 382 16.65 -17.55 12.30
CA ASP A 382 18.10 -17.69 12.23
C ASP A 382 18.82 -16.58 13.04
N ILE A 383 18.35 -15.33 12.93
CA ILE A 383 18.86 -14.22 13.75
C ILE A 383 18.70 -14.55 15.24
N PHE A 384 17.52 -14.99 15.68
CA PHE A 384 17.28 -15.27 17.10
C PHE A 384 18.09 -16.46 17.62
N ARG A 385 18.29 -17.51 16.81
CA ARG A 385 19.18 -18.63 17.15
C ARG A 385 20.62 -18.15 17.30
N GLY A 386 21.13 -17.39 16.34
CA GLY A 386 22.48 -16.84 16.38
C GLY A 386 22.71 -15.88 17.55
N LEU A 387 21.75 -15.00 17.87
CA LEU A 387 21.84 -14.14 19.04
C LEU A 387 21.88 -14.94 20.35
N ARG A 388 21.03 -15.97 20.46
CA ARG A 388 21.00 -16.86 21.63
C ARG A 388 22.33 -17.60 21.82
N GLU A 389 22.89 -18.15 20.73
CA GLU A 389 24.20 -18.82 20.74
C GLU A 389 25.32 -17.87 21.18
N ASN A 390 25.26 -16.61 20.76
CA ASN A 390 26.20 -15.56 21.13
C ASN A 390 25.87 -14.87 22.47
N ARG A 391 24.89 -15.37 23.24
CA ARG A 391 24.43 -14.78 24.52
C ARG A 391 24.05 -13.30 24.41
N ARG A 392 23.49 -12.90 23.27
CA ARG A 392 22.95 -11.55 23.02
C ARG A 392 21.42 -11.60 23.01
N HIS A 393 20.81 -10.46 23.32
CA HIS A 393 19.36 -10.30 23.26
C HIS A 393 18.96 -9.59 21.95
N PRO A 394 17.87 -10.03 21.29
CA PRO A 394 17.31 -9.29 20.17
C PRO A 394 16.73 -7.95 20.62
N ALA A 395 16.75 -6.97 19.72
CA ALA A 395 16.08 -5.69 19.95
C ALA A 395 14.58 -5.90 20.20
N THR A 396 14.01 -5.09 21.09
CA THR A 396 12.60 -5.22 21.52
C THR A 396 11.64 -5.17 20.34
N TYR A 397 11.86 -4.27 19.38
CA TYR A 397 11.02 -4.14 18.19
C TYR A 397 11.01 -5.42 17.33
N LEU A 398 12.14 -6.14 17.22
CA LEU A 398 12.21 -7.42 16.51
C LEU A 398 11.41 -8.50 17.21
N VAL A 399 11.44 -8.54 18.54
CA VAL A 399 10.64 -9.50 19.33
C VAL A 399 9.14 -9.26 19.13
N HIS A 400 8.70 -8.01 19.17
CA HIS A 400 7.31 -7.65 18.89
C HIS A 400 6.91 -8.02 17.47
N GLY A 401 7.74 -7.66 16.48
CA GLY A 401 7.50 -8.00 15.08
C GLY A 401 7.41 -9.50 14.82
N ALA A 402 8.33 -10.29 15.39
CA ALA A 402 8.32 -11.75 15.25
C ALA A 402 7.09 -12.39 15.90
N LYS A 403 6.61 -11.88 17.04
CA LYS A 403 5.37 -12.34 17.67
C LYS A 403 4.15 -12.06 16.80
N ALA A 404 4.06 -10.87 16.22
CA ALA A 404 2.98 -10.51 15.30
C ALA A 404 3.01 -11.41 14.05
N LEU A 405 4.19 -11.61 13.47
CA LEU A 405 4.37 -12.46 12.29
C LEU A 405 4.03 -13.94 12.57
N ASN A 406 4.45 -14.48 13.70
CA ASN A 406 4.11 -15.85 14.11
C ASN A 406 2.58 -16.01 14.31
N THR A 407 1.91 -14.97 14.85
CA THR A 407 0.45 -14.96 14.98
C THR A 407 -0.22 -15.00 13.59
N ALA A 408 0.30 -14.24 12.63
CA ALA A 408 -0.17 -14.26 11.24
C ALA A 408 0.03 -15.64 10.58
N PHE A 409 1.22 -16.24 10.71
CA PHE A 409 1.49 -17.59 10.18
C PHE A 409 0.53 -18.65 10.70
N ARG A 410 0.24 -18.63 12.01
CA ARG A 410 -0.76 -19.52 12.60
C ARG A 410 -2.16 -19.30 12.02
N ALA A 411 -2.53 -18.06 11.73
CA ALA A 411 -3.82 -17.75 11.12
C ALA A 411 -3.88 -18.26 9.66
N TRP A 412 -2.84 -18.01 8.87
CA TRP A 412 -2.77 -18.41 7.46
C TRP A 412 -2.74 -19.93 7.29
N THR A 413 -1.96 -20.65 8.10
CA THR A 413 -1.90 -22.12 8.07
C THR A 413 -3.19 -22.80 8.53
N ARG A 414 -3.91 -22.21 9.51
CA ARG A 414 -5.25 -22.71 9.88
C ARG A 414 -6.26 -22.58 8.75
N ARG A 415 -6.23 -21.46 8.01
CA ARG A 415 -7.09 -21.22 6.84
C ARG A 415 -6.86 -22.27 5.74
N GLU A 416 -5.61 -22.67 5.52
CA GLU A 416 -5.29 -23.77 4.59
C GLU A 416 -5.85 -25.11 5.05
N ALA A 417 -5.69 -25.44 6.34
CA ALA A 417 -6.10 -26.72 6.90
C ALA A 417 -7.64 -26.92 6.91
N SER A 418 -8.41 -25.83 7.01
CA SER A 418 -9.88 -25.86 7.00
C SER A 418 -10.52 -25.94 5.60
N GLY A 419 -9.73 -26.02 4.53
CA GLY A 419 -10.24 -26.28 3.17
C GLY A 419 -11.18 -25.21 2.60
N SER A 420 -11.22 -24.01 3.17
CA SER A 420 -11.92 -22.88 2.57
C SER A 420 -11.24 -22.53 1.25
N ALA A 421 -11.87 -22.91 0.14
CA ALA A 421 -11.37 -22.70 -1.21
C ALA A 421 -10.85 -21.27 -1.35
N PRO A 422 -9.63 -21.10 -1.85
CA PRO A 422 -9.08 -19.77 -1.90
C PRO A 422 -9.80 -19.04 -3.05
N GLY A 423 -10.26 -17.81 -2.80
CA GLY A 423 -10.97 -17.02 -3.80
C GLY A 423 -10.17 -16.98 -5.09
N ALA A 424 -10.85 -17.04 -6.25
CA ALA A 424 -10.22 -17.02 -7.56
C ALA A 424 -9.25 -15.81 -7.64
N GLY A 425 -7.94 -16.10 -7.61
CA GLY A 425 -6.86 -15.13 -7.39
C GLY A 425 -5.68 -15.66 -6.56
N SER A 426 -5.75 -16.89 -6.06
CA SER A 426 -4.87 -17.44 -5.00
C SER A 426 -3.90 -18.53 -5.47
N ASP A 427 -3.47 -18.47 -6.74
CA ASP A 427 -2.40 -19.33 -7.25
C ASP A 427 -1.01 -19.02 -6.62
N GLN A 428 -0.92 -18.01 -5.74
CA GLN A 428 0.32 -17.60 -5.05
C GLN A 428 0.78 -18.53 -3.91
N PHE A 429 0.09 -19.65 -3.64
CA PHE A 429 0.15 -20.28 -2.31
C PHE A 429 0.79 -21.67 -2.19
N THR A 430 1.24 -22.30 -3.29
CA THR A 430 1.79 -23.68 -3.20
C THR A 430 3.23 -23.75 -2.66
N GLY A 431 3.93 -22.62 -2.49
CA GLY A 431 5.35 -22.58 -2.15
C GLY A 431 5.71 -22.72 -0.67
N GLY A 432 4.85 -22.25 0.26
CA GLY A 432 5.16 -22.27 1.71
C GLY A 432 5.36 -23.69 2.27
N ARG A 433 4.57 -24.64 1.77
CA ARG A 433 4.67 -26.07 2.13
C ARG A 433 5.79 -26.82 1.41
N LYS A 434 6.32 -26.28 0.30
CA LYS A 434 7.48 -26.82 -0.42
C LYS A 434 8.77 -26.43 0.31
N MET A 435 8.83 -25.19 0.77
CA MET A 435 9.97 -24.65 1.55
C MET A 435 10.21 -25.39 2.87
N LEU A 436 9.15 -25.79 3.59
CA LEU A 436 9.26 -26.62 4.79
C LEU A 436 9.60 -28.09 4.49
N ARG A 437 9.19 -28.63 3.33
CA ARG A 437 9.45 -30.03 2.94
C ARG A 437 10.87 -30.25 2.40
N ASP A 438 11.42 -29.28 1.68
CA ASP A 438 12.79 -29.37 1.16
C ASP A 438 13.84 -29.35 2.29
N GLU A 439 13.50 -28.81 3.48
CA GLU A 439 14.32 -28.87 4.69
C GLU A 439 14.22 -30.20 5.45
N GLU A 440 13.08 -30.90 5.37
CA GLU A 440 12.90 -32.22 5.97
C GLU A 440 13.71 -33.30 5.22
N LEU A 441 13.87 -33.11 3.91
CA LEU A 441 14.67 -33.97 3.02
C LEU A 441 16.18 -33.74 3.09
N SER A 442 16.64 -32.63 3.68
CA SER A 442 18.06 -32.27 3.78
C SER A 442 18.65 -32.47 5.20
N ARG A 443 17.88 -33.01 6.15
CA ARG A 443 18.40 -33.46 7.46
C ARG A 443 19.11 -34.81 7.33
N PRO A 444 20.35 -34.96 7.83
CA PRO A 444 20.92 -36.29 8.01
C PRO A 444 20.15 -37.03 9.12
N SER A 445 19.77 -38.29 8.85
CA SER A 445 19.00 -39.15 9.77
C SER A 445 19.68 -39.29 11.15
N PRO A 446 18.91 -39.33 12.26
CA PRO A 446 19.46 -39.50 13.60
C PRO A 446 19.79 -40.98 13.84
N ALA A 447 20.93 -41.43 13.33
CA ALA A 447 21.52 -42.72 13.63
C ALA A 447 23.02 -42.58 13.82
N SER A 448 23.45 -41.85 14.87
CA SER A 448 24.84 -41.94 15.37
C SER A 448 25.09 -41.32 16.75
N ALA A 449 24.14 -40.63 17.39
CA ALA A 449 24.34 -40.07 18.73
C ALA A 449 23.87 -41.03 19.84
N ALA A 450 24.50 -42.19 19.95
CA ALA A 450 24.37 -43.08 21.10
C ALA A 450 25.73 -43.29 21.76
N SER A 451 26.05 -42.47 22.77
CA SER A 451 26.92 -42.76 23.92
C SER A 451 27.17 -41.47 24.68
N TRP A 452 27.68 -41.58 25.90
CA TRP A 452 27.92 -40.52 26.91
C TRP A 452 26.72 -40.23 27.82
N GLY A 453 26.53 -41.15 28.77
CA GLY A 453 25.66 -40.99 29.92
C GLY A 453 26.17 -39.98 30.95
N TRP A 454 25.25 -39.40 31.70
CA TRP A 454 25.49 -38.53 32.85
C TRP A 454 25.01 -39.23 34.15
N ARG A 455 25.85 -39.26 35.19
CA ARG A 455 25.52 -39.64 36.58
C ARG A 455 25.78 -38.44 37.52
N GLY A 456 24.92 -38.30 38.53
CA GLY A 456 25.02 -37.40 39.71
C GLY A 456 24.14 -36.15 39.56
N GLY A 457 23.14 -35.80 40.39
CA GLY A 457 22.93 -35.92 41.85
C GLY A 457 23.70 -34.80 42.57
N VAL A 458 23.19 -33.88 43.41
CA VAL A 458 21.98 -33.71 44.25
C VAL A 458 21.89 -32.21 44.67
N GLY A 459 20.69 -31.67 44.99
CA GLY A 459 20.56 -30.62 46.02
C GLY A 459 19.64 -29.41 45.72
N LEU A 460 18.46 -29.39 46.35
CA LEU A 460 17.46 -28.30 46.39
C LEU A 460 17.78 -27.20 47.44
N THR A 461 17.39 -25.94 47.19
CA THR A 461 16.40 -25.15 47.99
C THR A 461 16.17 -23.75 47.38
N GLU A 462 15.00 -23.17 47.68
CA GLU A 462 14.20 -22.21 46.91
C GLU A 462 14.43 -20.70 47.20
N ALA A 463 14.09 -19.85 46.19
CA ALA A 463 13.27 -18.61 46.21
C ALA A 463 13.87 -17.43 45.38
N PRO A 464 13.07 -16.49 44.83
CA PRO A 464 11.73 -16.57 44.24
C PRO A 464 11.70 -16.16 42.73
N ALA A 465 10.55 -16.39 42.10
CA ALA A 465 10.30 -16.36 40.67
C ALA A 465 10.42 -14.98 39.98
N LEU A 466 11.34 -14.88 39.02
CA LEU A 466 11.22 -14.03 37.83
C LEU A 466 11.13 -14.97 36.62
N GLY A 467 9.95 -15.57 36.45
CA GLY A 467 9.66 -16.61 35.48
C GLY A 467 9.65 -16.09 34.04
N CYS A 468 10.74 -16.37 33.32
CA CYS A 468 10.71 -17.12 32.06
C CYS A 468 9.59 -16.79 31.05
N VAL A 469 9.63 -15.60 30.43
CA VAL A 469 8.82 -15.26 29.23
C VAL A 469 9.60 -15.52 27.92
N CYS A 470 10.91 -15.74 28.00
CA CYS A 470 11.78 -15.90 26.83
C CYS A 470 11.81 -17.33 26.27
N SER A 471 11.52 -18.35 27.09
CA SER A 471 11.61 -19.76 26.70
C SER A 471 10.44 -20.20 25.78
N THR A 472 9.22 -19.75 26.06
CA THR A 472 8.01 -20.24 25.37
C THR A 472 7.88 -19.75 23.92
N THR A 473 8.47 -18.60 23.58
CA THR A 473 8.38 -18.04 22.22
C THR A 473 9.31 -18.77 21.25
N VAL A 474 10.44 -19.29 21.74
CA VAL A 474 11.46 -19.94 20.90
C VAL A 474 11.11 -21.40 20.61
N THR A 475 10.46 -22.10 21.55
CA THR A 475 10.00 -23.49 21.32
C THR A 475 8.79 -23.56 20.39
N GLN A 476 8.07 -22.45 20.18
CA GLN A 476 6.92 -22.37 19.28
C GLN A 476 7.29 -21.97 17.83
N LEU A 477 8.57 -21.75 17.55
CA LEU A 477 9.12 -21.46 16.22
C LEU A 477 9.89 -22.66 15.61
N CYS A 478 10.18 -23.69 16.40
CA CYS A 478 10.62 -25.01 15.92
C CYS A 478 9.39 -25.90 15.76
#